data_AF-A0AAC9D1X8-F1
#
_entry.id   AF-A0AAC9D1X8-F1
#
_cell.length_a   1.000
_cell.length_b   1.000
_cell.length_c   1.000
_cell.angle_alpha   90.00
_cell.angle_beta   90.00
_cell.angle_gamma   90.00
#
_symmetry.space_group_name_H-M   'P 1'
#
loop_
_entity.id
_entity.type
_entity.pdbx_description
1 polymer ?
#
loop_
_entity_poly.entity_id
_entity_poly.type
_entity_poly.pdbx_seq_one_letter_code
_entity_poly.pdbx_strand_id
1 'polypeptide(L)'
;MRKIVSCLIFGVVFFMSNSCSKSDADDVIDCFAEAIYIKLHNSTDPSNPKLMNYSVEYSGTGTLSGVKWNFGDGTSGTGATVTHTYAAAGEYTATAEVTIKKDGSECTSSPKRTVTIN
;
A
#
# COMPACT_ATOMS: atom_id res chain seq x y z
N MET A 1 -52.98 -11.02 -18.45
CA MET A 1 -52.50 -12.38 -18.79
C MET A 1 -51.11 -12.57 -18.18
N ARG A 2 -50.91 -13.67 -17.46
CA ARG A 2 -49.67 -14.12 -16.79
C ARG A 2 -48.45 -14.00 -17.73
N LYS A 3 -47.22 -13.73 -17.29
CA LYS A 3 -46.38 -14.66 -16.52
C LYS A 3 -45.40 -13.96 -15.55
N ILE A 4 -45.39 -14.47 -14.33
CA ILE A 4 -44.37 -14.30 -13.29
C ILE A 4 -43.16 -15.16 -13.69
N VAL A 5 -41.95 -14.58 -13.68
CA VAL A 5 -40.70 -15.34 -13.56
C VAL A 5 -39.92 -14.77 -12.40
N SER A 6 -39.79 -15.61 -11.38
CA SER A 6 -38.97 -15.43 -10.19
C SER A 6 -37.49 -15.50 -10.60
N CYS A 7 -36.73 -14.43 -10.35
CA CYS A 7 -35.27 -14.49 -10.22
C CYS A 7 -34.88 -13.78 -8.93
N LEU A 8 -34.99 -14.53 -7.84
CA LEU A 8 -34.32 -14.30 -6.58
C LEU A 8 -32.81 -14.44 -6.80
N ILE A 9 -32.08 -13.35 -7.06
CA ILE A 9 -30.66 -13.23 -6.73
C ILE A 9 -30.40 -11.82 -6.21
N PHE A 10 -30.19 -11.77 -4.89
CA PHE A 10 -29.57 -10.69 -4.13
C PHE A 10 -28.24 -10.29 -4.79
N GLY A 11 -28.03 -9.02 -5.14
CA GLY A 11 -26.69 -8.54 -5.48
C GLY A 11 -26.63 -7.41 -6.51
N VAL A 12 -26.73 -6.19 -6.00
CA VAL A 12 -26.16 -4.94 -6.54
C VAL A 12 -26.82 -4.38 -7.80
N VAL A 13 -27.32 -3.16 -7.63
CA VAL A 13 -28.14 -2.38 -8.55
C VAL A 13 -27.40 -2.03 -9.83
N PHE A 14 -28.08 -2.34 -10.93
CA PHE A 14 -27.87 -1.88 -12.29
C PHE A 14 -28.01 -0.36 -12.39
N PHE A 15 -27.00 0.32 -12.95
CA PHE A 15 -27.24 1.49 -13.79
C PHE A 15 -26.28 1.43 -14.98
N MET A 16 -26.70 0.70 -16.02
CA MET A 16 -26.29 1.05 -17.38
C MET A 16 -27.25 2.11 -17.90
N SER A 17 -26.80 3.36 -17.92
CA SER A 17 -27.29 4.37 -18.84
C SER A 17 -26.32 5.55 -18.92
N ASN A 18 -25.57 5.56 -20.02
CA ASN A 18 -25.28 6.72 -20.86
C ASN A 18 -25.04 8.07 -20.15
N SER A 19 -23.77 8.40 -19.89
CA SER A 19 -23.20 9.71 -20.23
C SER A 19 -21.69 9.66 -20.01
N CYS A 20 -20.91 9.80 -21.08
CA CYS A 20 -19.47 9.94 -20.97
C CYS A 20 -19.16 11.35 -20.44
N SER A 21 -18.80 11.42 -19.17
CA SER A 21 -17.96 12.49 -18.61
C SER A 21 -16.93 11.77 -17.74
N LYS A 22 -15.86 11.31 -18.41
CA LYS A 22 -14.65 10.81 -17.77
C LYS A 22 -14.05 11.95 -16.95
N SER A 23 -14.25 11.96 -15.63
CA SER A 23 -13.28 12.61 -14.75
C SER A 23 -13.28 12.03 -13.34
N ASP A 24 -14.39 11.51 -12.82
CA ASP A 24 -14.44 11.25 -11.37
C ASP A 24 -14.47 9.75 -10.98
N ALA A 25 -14.66 8.85 -11.95
CA ALA A 25 -14.70 7.39 -11.72
C ALA A 25 -13.42 6.65 -12.15
N ASP A 26 -12.55 7.31 -12.92
CA ASP A 26 -11.27 6.74 -13.39
C ASP A 26 -10.13 6.97 -12.34
N ASP A 27 -10.19 8.04 -11.55
CA ASP A 27 -9.15 8.39 -10.55
C ASP A 27 -9.06 7.37 -9.39
N VAL A 28 -10.18 6.79 -8.96
CA VAL A 28 -10.21 5.82 -7.85
C VAL A 28 -9.57 4.49 -8.25
N ILE A 29 -9.63 4.12 -9.54
CA ILE A 29 -9.10 2.86 -10.05
C ILE A 29 -7.57 2.92 -10.19
N ASP A 30 -7.02 4.08 -10.52
CA ASP A 30 -5.58 4.25 -10.74
C ASP A 30 -4.75 4.09 -9.46
N CYS A 31 -5.22 4.60 -8.32
CA CYS A 31 -4.45 4.51 -7.07
C CYS A 31 -4.25 3.08 -6.55
N PHE A 32 -5.25 2.21 -6.68
CA PHE A 32 -5.12 0.82 -6.24
C PHE A 32 -4.21 -0.01 -7.17
N ALA A 33 -4.19 0.33 -8.46
CA ALA A 33 -3.29 -0.30 -9.41
C ALA A 33 -1.82 0.04 -9.11
N GLU A 34 -1.52 1.27 -8.69
CA GLU A 34 -0.13 1.68 -8.42
C GLU A 34 0.50 0.97 -7.20
N ALA A 35 -0.33 0.54 -6.23
CA ALA A 35 0.15 -0.14 -5.03
C ALA A 35 0.87 -1.46 -5.31
N ILE A 36 0.55 -2.15 -6.41
CA ILE A 36 1.18 -3.45 -6.76
C ILE A 36 2.64 -3.30 -7.22
N TYR A 37 3.04 -2.08 -7.62
CA TYR A 37 4.41 -1.77 -8.04
C TYR A 37 5.33 -1.38 -6.88
N ILE A 38 4.81 -1.39 -5.66
CA ILE A 38 5.59 -1.10 -4.45
C ILE A 38 6.20 -2.41 -3.95
N LYS A 39 7.52 -2.45 -3.84
CA LYS A 39 8.27 -3.54 -3.21
C LYS A 39 8.93 -3.04 -1.95
N LEU A 40 8.71 -3.78 -0.88
CA LEU A 40 9.36 -3.56 0.41
C LEU A 40 10.49 -4.58 0.56
N HIS A 41 11.71 -4.08 0.71
CA HIS A 41 12.88 -4.88 0.98
C HIS A 41 13.37 -4.63 2.41
N ASN A 42 13.93 -5.67 3.02
CA ASN A 42 14.57 -5.57 4.32
C ASN A 42 15.82 -6.46 4.38
N SER A 43 16.83 -6.03 5.11
CA SER A 43 18.03 -6.84 5.38
C SER A 43 18.61 -6.51 6.76
N THR A 44 19.05 -7.54 7.47
CA THR A 44 19.75 -7.37 8.75
C THR A 44 21.18 -6.89 8.50
N ASP A 45 21.67 -5.99 9.33
CA ASP A 45 23.06 -5.56 9.29
C ASP A 45 24.00 -6.72 9.67
N PRO A 46 25.10 -6.94 8.92
CA PRO A 46 26.00 -8.06 9.17
C PRO A 46 26.80 -7.93 10.47
N SER A 47 26.92 -6.71 11.02
CA SER A 47 27.68 -6.42 12.26
C SER A 47 26.77 -6.28 13.48
N ASN A 48 25.47 -5.98 13.27
CA ASN A 48 24.50 -5.81 14.34
C ASN A 48 23.17 -6.51 14.00
N PRO A 49 22.86 -7.69 14.58
CA PRO A 49 21.62 -8.43 14.29
C PRO A 49 20.33 -7.70 14.71
N LYS A 50 20.44 -6.66 15.54
CA LYS A 50 19.32 -5.80 15.95
C LYS A 50 19.11 -4.60 15.03
N LEU A 51 20.04 -4.33 14.12
CA LEU A 51 19.94 -3.24 13.16
C LEU A 51 19.39 -3.79 11.84
N MET A 52 18.25 -3.25 11.43
CA MET A 52 17.55 -3.64 10.21
C MET A 52 17.56 -2.48 9.23
N ASN A 53 17.92 -2.78 7.99
CA ASN A 53 17.84 -1.88 6.85
C ASN A 53 16.52 -2.14 6.14
N TYR A 54 15.81 -1.07 5.80
CA TYR A 54 14.57 -1.11 5.04
C TYR A 54 14.69 -0.24 3.79
N SER A 55 14.10 -0.70 2.69
CA SER A 55 13.90 0.13 1.52
C SER A 55 12.57 -0.13 0.82
N VAL A 56 12.03 0.94 0.24
CA VAL A 56 10.88 0.92 -0.66
C VAL A 56 11.40 1.18 -2.07
N GLU A 57 11.07 0.25 -2.96
CA GLU A 57 11.25 0.39 -4.40
C GLU A 57 9.88 0.55 -5.04
N TYR A 58 9.74 1.51 -5.94
CA TYR A 58 8.51 1.75 -6.68
C TYR A 58 8.82 1.81 -8.18
N SER A 59 8.11 0.99 -8.96
CA SER A 59 8.33 0.85 -10.40
C SER A 59 7.07 1.14 -11.24
N GLY A 60 6.10 1.84 -10.65
CA GLY A 60 4.86 2.21 -11.32
C GLY A 60 5.01 3.45 -12.20
N THR A 61 3.88 3.97 -12.67
CA THR A 61 3.87 5.12 -13.61
C THR A 61 3.76 6.48 -12.92
N GLY A 62 3.43 6.49 -11.63
CA GLY A 62 3.42 7.69 -10.80
C GLY A 62 4.82 8.10 -10.31
N THR A 63 4.84 9.01 -9.33
CA THR A 63 6.06 9.46 -8.66
C THR A 63 5.99 9.14 -7.17
N LEU A 64 7.02 8.48 -6.64
CA LEU A 64 7.17 8.29 -5.19
C LEU A 64 7.38 9.64 -4.50
N SER A 65 6.36 10.13 -3.79
CA SER A 65 6.38 11.45 -3.16
C SER A 65 6.76 11.40 -1.68
N GLY A 66 6.61 10.27 -1.01
CA GLY A 66 6.93 10.17 0.41
C GLY A 66 6.85 8.75 0.94
N VAL A 67 7.63 8.47 2.00
CA VAL A 67 7.58 7.22 2.75
C VAL A 67 7.73 7.53 4.24
N LYS A 68 6.78 7.06 5.04
CA LYS A 68 6.86 7.04 6.52
C LYS A 68 6.86 5.60 7.00
N TRP A 69 7.54 5.34 8.10
CA TRP A 69 7.69 4.00 8.68
C TRP A 69 7.15 3.95 10.09
N ASN A 70 6.46 2.87 10.41
CA ASN A 70 6.25 2.40 11.77
C ASN A 70 6.93 1.03 11.89
N PHE A 71 7.90 0.90 12.79
CA PHE A 71 8.70 -0.33 12.91
C PHE A 71 8.01 -1.41 13.74
N GLY A 72 6.89 -1.11 14.39
CA GLY A 72 6.13 -2.05 15.23
C GLY A 72 6.62 -2.13 16.68
N ASP A 73 7.67 -1.38 17.04
CA ASP A 73 8.21 -1.27 18.41
C ASP A 73 7.83 0.06 19.11
N GLY A 74 6.96 0.85 18.48
CA GLY A 74 6.53 2.16 18.94
C GLY A 74 7.37 3.33 18.40
N THR A 75 8.43 3.05 17.62
CA THR A 75 9.24 4.08 16.96
C THR A 75 8.89 4.21 15.47
N SER A 76 9.32 5.32 14.87
CA SER A 76 9.00 5.68 13.49
C SER A 76 10.20 6.24 12.75
N GLY A 77 10.17 6.19 11.42
CA GLY A 77 11.17 6.76 10.54
C GLY A 77 10.57 7.33 9.26
N THR A 78 11.41 7.95 8.42
CA THR A 78 10.98 8.53 7.14
C THR A 78 12.04 8.32 6.07
N GLY A 79 11.61 8.27 4.80
CA GLY A 79 12.51 8.11 3.64
C GLY A 79 12.34 6.76 2.95
N ALA A 80 12.68 6.73 1.65
CA ALA A 80 12.58 5.52 0.84
C ALA A 80 13.56 4.43 1.33
N THR A 81 14.71 4.83 1.86
CA THR A 81 15.66 3.94 2.55
C THR A 81 15.85 4.44 3.98
N VAL A 82 15.76 3.55 4.95
CA VAL A 82 15.91 3.87 6.37
C VAL A 82 16.56 2.71 7.11
N THR A 83 17.31 3.01 8.16
CA THR A 83 17.85 2.03 9.09
C THR A 83 17.18 2.18 10.44
N HIS A 84 16.95 1.07 11.14
CA HIS A 84 16.32 1.07 12.45
C HIS A 84 16.99 0.05 13.36
N THR A 85 17.23 0.42 14.62
CA THR A 85 17.79 -0.49 15.63
C THR A 85 16.73 -0.83 16.66
N TYR A 86 16.40 -2.11 16.76
CA TYR A 86 15.46 -2.61 17.75
C TYR A 86 16.14 -2.79 19.11
N ALA A 87 15.45 -2.41 20.19
CA ALA A 87 16.00 -2.54 21.54
C ALA A 87 16.05 -4.01 22.00
N ALA A 88 14.99 -4.77 21.71
CA ALA A 88 14.80 -6.15 22.16
C ALA A 88 14.60 -7.11 20.98
N ALA A 89 15.04 -8.35 21.17
CA ALA A 89 14.72 -9.45 20.26
C ALA A 89 13.21 -9.73 20.27
N GLY A 90 12.68 -10.21 19.15
CA GLY A 90 11.25 -10.44 18.98
C GLY A 90 10.80 -10.35 17.53
N GLU A 91 9.51 -10.57 17.31
CA GLU A 91 8.88 -10.37 16.00
C GLU A 91 8.22 -9.00 15.95
N TYR A 92 8.50 -8.26 14.88
CA TYR A 92 7.94 -6.93 14.65
C TYR A 92 7.34 -6.83 13.26
N THR A 93 6.23 -6.11 13.14
CA THR A 93 5.62 -5.79 11.84
C THR A 93 5.95 -4.36 11.45
N ALA A 94 6.97 -4.21 10.60
CA ALA A 94 7.29 -2.92 9.99
C ALA A 94 6.23 -2.58 8.92
N THR A 95 5.70 -1.37 8.95
CA THR A 95 4.73 -0.84 7.99
C THR A 95 5.30 0.41 7.35
N ALA A 96 5.35 0.45 6.02
CA ALA A 96 5.68 1.66 5.28
C ALA A 96 4.39 2.30 4.77
N GLU A 97 4.12 3.54 5.12
CA GLU A 97 3.10 4.39 4.50
C GLU A 97 3.75 5.11 3.31
N VAL A 98 3.42 4.68 2.10
CA VAL A 98 4.00 5.11 0.84
C VAL A 98 3.01 6.02 0.13
N THR A 99 3.42 7.25 -0.17
CA THR A 99 2.62 8.24 -0.90
C THR A 99 3.15 8.36 -2.34
N ILE A 100 2.26 8.16 -3.30
CA ILE A 100 2.53 8.26 -4.74
C ILE A 100 1.69 9.40 -5.32
N LYS A 101 2.29 10.21 -6.18
CA LYS A 101 1.60 11.23 -6.97
C LYS A 101 1.45 10.75 -8.41
N LYS A 102 0.24 10.78 -8.95
CA LYS A 102 -0.04 10.45 -10.35
C LYS A 102 -1.19 11.30 -10.86
N ASP A 103 -1.01 11.94 -12.01
CA ASP A 103 -2.04 12.73 -12.71
C ASP A 103 -2.76 13.78 -11.83
N GLY A 104 -2.06 14.36 -10.86
CA GLY A 104 -2.60 15.37 -9.94
C GLY A 104 -3.25 14.81 -8.67
N SER A 105 -3.40 13.49 -8.58
CA SER A 105 -3.91 12.76 -7.43
C SER A 105 -2.80 12.24 -6.53
N GLU A 106 -3.07 12.15 -5.23
CA GLU A 106 -2.20 11.52 -4.22
C GLU A 106 -2.80 10.20 -3.76
N CYS A 107 -2.03 9.13 -3.86
CA CYS A 107 -2.39 7.78 -3.46
C CYS A 107 -1.51 7.36 -2.28
N THR A 108 -2.11 6.76 -1.25
CA THR A 108 -1.35 6.19 -0.12
C THR A 108 -1.53 4.68 -0.08
N SER A 109 -0.43 3.94 0.05
CA SER A 109 -0.40 2.49 0.25
C SER A 109 0.39 2.16 1.52
N SER A 110 0.04 1.05 2.18
CA SER A 110 0.64 0.67 3.45
C SER A 110 1.22 -0.76 3.45
N PRO A 111 2.21 -1.09 2.60
CA PRO A 111 2.84 -2.42 2.64
C PRO A 111 3.46 -2.72 4.01
N LYS A 112 3.41 -4.00 4.38
CA LYS A 112 3.88 -4.49 5.68
C LYS A 112 4.89 -5.61 5.50
N ARG A 113 5.81 -5.72 6.45
CA ARG A 113 6.81 -6.78 6.51
C ARG A 113 7.03 -7.21 7.95
N THR A 114 6.81 -8.49 8.23
CA THR A 114 7.21 -9.10 9.50
C THR A 114 8.70 -9.40 9.44
N VAL A 115 9.42 -8.99 10.48
CA VAL A 115 10.85 -9.29 10.67
C VAL A 115 11.06 -9.94 12.02
N THR A 116 12.01 -10.86 12.09
CA THR A 116 12.46 -11.48 13.34
C THR A 116 13.79 -10.86 13.73
N ILE A 117 13.84 -10.31 14.93
CA ILE A 117 15.03 -9.72 15.53
C ILE A 117 15.59 -10.69 16.57
N ASN A 118 16.88 -11.00 16.46
CA ASN A 118 17.58 -11.98 17.30
C ASN A 118 18.49 -11.29 18.34
#